data_AF-A0A3R7TYH4-F1
#
_entry.id   AF-A0A3R7TYH4-F1
#
_cell.length_a   1.000
_cell.length_b   1.000
_cell.length_c   1.000
_cell.angle_alpha   90.00
_cell.angle_beta   90.00
_cell.angle_gamma   90.00
#
_symmetry.space_group_name_H-M   'P 1'
#
loop_
_entity.id
_entity.type
_entity.pdbx_description
1 polymer ?
#
loop_
_entity_poly.entity_id
_entity_poly.type
_entity_poly.pdbx_seq_one_letter_code
_entity_poly.pdbx_strand_id
1 'polypeptide(L)'
;MILRGMLLIISIFMLLVGFLNVLSPDVNNFLIPIEINDLDTRIMVRSLSGIFIGVGYLSIRFLFSSSRVQIGNVLLSITVCTIFSKLCSFMYDGFTRYSVIVFFLVLFYGICLYYLQKKRKNQIDYNL
;
A
#
# COMPACT_ATOMS: atom_id res chain seq x y z
N MET A 1 -6.46 -16.64 -20.76
CA MET A 1 -7.56 -16.17 -19.88
C MET A 1 -7.40 -16.66 -18.43
N ILE A 2 -7.00 -17.91 -18.18
CA ILE A 2 -6.89 -18.49 -16.82
C ILE A 2 -5.95 -17.67 -15.90
N LEU A 3 -4.73 -17.37 -16.33
CA LEU A 3 -3.76 -16.59 -15.53
C LEU A 3 -4.27 -15.19 -15.16
N ARG A 4 -5.03 -14.55 -16.06
CA ARG A 4 -5.68 -13.26 -15.81
C ARG A 4 -6.73 -13.36 -14.71
N GLY A 5 -7.55 -14.43 -14.76
CA GLY A 5 -8.52 -14.73 -13.71
C GLY A 5 -7.87 -15.03 -12.37
N MET A 6 -6.80 -15.83 -12.35
CA MET A 6 -6.05 -16.12 -11.12
C MET A 6 -5.46 -14.86 -10.49
N LEU A 7 -4.83 -14.00 -11.30
CA LEU A 7 -4.28 -12.74 -10.82
C LEU A 7 -5.36 -11.83 -10.23
N LEU A 8 -6.53 -11.75 -10.88
CA LEU A 8 -7.68 -10.99 -10.38
C LEU A 8 -8.10 -11.50 -8.99
N ILE A 9 -8.31 -12.81 -8.84
CA ILE A 9 -8.75 -13.42 -7.58
C ILE A 9 -7.74 -13.14 -6.46
N ILE A 10 -6.45 -13.38 -6.72
CA ILE A 10 -5.38 -13.11 -5.75
C ILE A 10 -5.38 -11.63 -5.36
N SER A 11 -5.53 -10.73 -6.33
CA SER A 11 -5.54 -9.29 -6.07
C SER A 11 -6.73 -8.86 -5.22
N ILE A 12 -7.90 -9.44 -5.45
CA ILE A 12 -9.10 -9.22 -4.62
C ILE A 12 -8.85 -9.71 -3.20
N PHE A 13 -8.26 -10.89 -3.01
CA PHE A 13 -7.89 -11.38 -1.68
C PHE A 13 -6.87 -10.47 -0.97
N MET A 14 -5.86 -9.97 -1.68
CA MET A 14 -4.91 -9.00 -1.12
C MET A 14 -5.60 -7.71 -0.68
N LEU A 15 -6.54 -7.20 -1.47
CA LEU A 15 -7.34 -6.04 -1.09
C LEU A 15 -8.21 -6.34 0.14
N LEU A 16 -8.88 -7.49 0.18
CA LEU A 16 -9.73 -7.88 1.31
C LEU A 16 -8.92 -7.96 2.61
N VAL A 17 -7.81 -8.71 2.62
CA VAL A 17 -6.92 -8.82 3.79
C VAL A 17 -6.37 -7.45 4.17
N GLY A 18 -5.92 -6.68 3.17
CA GLY A 18 -5.36 -5.35 3.38
C GLY A 18 -6.35 -4.40 4.05
N PHE A 19 -7.56 -4.27 3.48
CA PHE A 19 -8.60 -3.39 4.03
C PHE A 19 -9.14 -3.87 5.37
N LEU A 20 -9.34 -5.18 5.56
CA LEU A 20 -9.82 -5.73 6.83
C LEU A 20 -8.86 -5.37 7.97
N ASN A 21 -7.56 -5.60 7.79
CA ASN A 21 -6.57 -5.30 8.82
C ASN A 21 -6.37 -3.79 9.04
N VAL A 22 -6.50 -2.97 8.00
CA VAL A 22 -6.33 -1.51 8.10
C VAL A 22 -7.53 -0.85 8.77
N LEU A 23 -8.75 -1.24 8.39
CA LEU A 23 -9.98 -0.58 8.82
C LEU A 23 -10.58 -1.16 10.11
N SER A 24 -10.30 -2.42 10.45
CA SER A 24 -10.80 -3.01 11.69
C SER A 24 -9.95 -2.56 12.89
N PRO A 25 -10.54 -2.31 14.07
CA PRO A 25 -9.78 -1.99 15.28
C PRO A 25 -8.87 -3.14 15.72
N ASP A 26 -9.40 -4.35 15.71
CA ASP A 26 -8.63 -5.56 15.96
C ASP A 26 -8.10 -6.15 14.65
N VAL A 27 -6.86 -6.62 14.70
CA VAL A 27 -6.18 -7.27 13.57
C VAL A 27 -6.46 -8.76 13.57
N ASN A 28 -6.81 -9.34 14.72
CA ASN A 28 -7.17 -10.75 14.83
C ASN A 28 -8.51 -10.99 14.13
N ASN A 29 -8.44 -11.65 12.98
CA ASN A 29 -9.60 -12.03 12.18
C ASN A 29 -9.38 -13.40 11.57
N PHE A 30 -10.44 -13.97 11.00
CA PHE A 30 -10.41 -15.33 10.45
C PHE A 30 -9.41 -15.56 9.30
N LEU A 31 -8.83 -14.49 8.73
CA LEU A 31 -7.82 -14.58 7.66
C LEU A 31 -6.40 -14.64 8.19
N ILE A 32 -6.17 -14.24 9.45
CA ILE A 32 -4.85 -14.35 10.09
C ILE A 32 -4.76 -15.71 10.80
N PRO A 33 -3.77 -16.56 10.46
CA PRO A 33 -3.67 -17.91 11.01
C PRO A 33 -3.11 -17.96 12.44
N ILE A 34 -2.65 -16.83 12.98
CA ILE A 34 -1.97 -16.73 14.27
C ILE A 34 -2.59 -15.55 15.03
N GLU A 35 -2.91 -15.76 16.31
CA GLU A 35 -3.35 -14.68 17.17
C GLU A 35 -2.20 -13.72 17.49
N ILE A 36 -2.46 -12.43 17.29
CA ILE A 36 -1.52 -11.34 17.49
C ILE A 36 -1.96 -10.53 18.71
N ASN A 37 -1.25 -10.74 19.83
CA ASN A 37 -1.51 -10.04 21.08
C ASN A 37 -0.54 -8.89 21.34
N ASP A 38 0.63 -8.93 20.73
CA ASP A 38 1.69 -7.95 20.90
C ASP A 38 1.45 -6.67 20.07
N LEU A 39 1.69 -5.49 20.66
CA LEU A 39 1.45 -4.19 20.02
C LEU A 39 2.35 -3.97 18.78
N ASP A 40 3.63 -4.30 18.87
CA ASP A 40 4.58 -4.06 17.78
C ASP A 40 4.23 -4.92 16.57
N THR A 41 3.80 -6.16 16.82
CA THR A 41 3.35 -7.07 15.77
C THR A 41 2.05 -6.58 15.11
N ARG A 42 1.09 -6.04 15.88
CA ARG A 42 -0.13 -5.43 15.31
C ARG A 42 0.19 -4.23 14.41
N ILE A 43 1.06 -3.33 14.87
CA ILE A 43 1.52 -2.18 14.09
C ILE A 43 2.20 -2.63 12.79
N MET A 44 3.03 -3.68 12.86
CA MET A 44 3.70 -4.25 11.70
C MET A 44 2.69 -4.81 10.69
N VAL A 45 1.74 -5.63 11.14
CA VAL A 45 0.72 -6.25 10.27
C VAL A 45 -0.14 -5.18 9.61
N ARG A 46 -0.58 -4.16 10.35
CA ARG A 46 -1.36 -3.07 9.77
C ARG A 46 -0.53 -2.31 8.74
N SER A 47 0.75 -2.02 9.02
CA SER A 47 1.66 -1.36 8.08
C SER A 47 1.86 -2.17 6.78
N LEU A 48 2.03 -3.50 6.89
CA LEU A 48 2.13 -4.40 5.73
C LEU A 48 0.83 -4.46 4.93
N SER A 49 -0.31 -4.35 5.61
CA SER A 49 -1.63 -4.36 4.99
C SER A 49 -1.84 -3.17 4.04
N GLY A 50 -1.20 -2.01 4.30
CA GLY A 50 -1.17 -0.89 3.36
C GLY A 50 -0.47 -1.24 2.03
N ILE A 51 0.61 -2.02 2.10
CA ILE A 51 1.32 -2.51 0.90
C ILE A 51 0.42 -3.49 0.13
N PHE A 52 -0.30 -4.38 0.82
CA PHE A 52 -1.24 -5.31 0.18
C PHE A 52 -2.36 -4.58 -0.56
N ILE A 53 -2.90 -3.50 0.03
CA ILE A 53 -3.87 -2.63 -0.66
C ILE A 53 -3.26 -2.07 -1.95
N GLY A 54 -2.05 -1.49 -1.86
CA GLY A 54 -1.38 -0.88 -3.02
C GLY A 54 -1.09 -1.89 -4.13
N VAL A 55 -0.55 -3.07 -3.78
CA VAL A 55 -0.23 -4.13 -4.74
C VAL A 55 -1.49 -4.74 -5.35
N GLY A 56 -2.51 -5.03 -4.54
CA GLY A 56 -3.79 -5.53 -5.03
C GLY A 56 -4.45 -4.58 -6.03
N TYR A 57 -4.48 -3.28 -5.72
CA TYR A 57 -4.97 -2.24 -6.64
C TYR A 57 -4.16 -2.20 -7.94
N LEU A 58 -2.82 -2.19 -7.86
CA LEU A 58 -1.96 -2.11 -9.04
C LEU A 58 -2.08 -3.35 -9.93
N SER A 59 -2.25 -4.54 -9.34
CA SER A 59 -2.46 -5.78 -10.09
C SER A 59 -3.79 -5.78 -10.85
N ILE A 60 -4.87 -5.29 -10.24
CA ILE A 60 -6.16 -5.08 -10.93
C ILE A 60 -6.00 -4.05 -12.05
N ARG A 61 -5.32 -2.93 -11.76
CA ARG A 61 -5.08 -1.88 -12.76
C ARG A 61 -4.24 -2.39 -13.94
N PHE A 62 -3.25 -3.23 -13.69
CA PHE A 62 -2.46 -3.88 -14.73
C PHE A 62 -3.31 -4.81 -15.62
N LEU A 63 -4.31 -5.47 -15.04
CA LEU A 63 -5.18 -6.39 -15.78
C LEU A 63 -6.13 -5.68 -16.75
N PHE A 64 -6.70 -4.56 -16.32
CA PHE A 64 -7.74 -3.84 -17.05
C PHE A 64 -7.24 -2.61 -17.83
N SER A 65 -6.05 -2.11 -17.53
CA SER A 65 -5.47 -0.97 -18.26
C SER A 65 -4.35 -1.41 -19.21
N SER A 66 -4.45 -1.00 -20.48
CA SER A 66 -3.39 -1.16 -21.47
C SER A 66 -2.25 -0.13 -21.32
N SER A 67 -2.46 0.92 -20.52
CA SER A 67 -1.48 1.99 -20.35
C SER A 67 -0.22 1.51 -19.62
N ARG A 68 0.96 1.70 -20.23
CA ARG A 68 2.23 1.52 -19.50
C ARG A 68 2.34 2.59 -18.42
N VAL A 69 2.45 2.14 -17.19
CA VAL A 69 2.50 3.01 -16.02
C VAL A 69 3.96 3.27 -15.72
N GLN A 70 4.35 4.55 -15.64
CA GLN A 70 5.68 4.91 -15.19
C GLN A 70 5.94 4.34 -13.78
N ILE A 71 7.13 3.82 -13.54
CA ILE A 71 7.50 3.21 -12.25
C ILE A 71 7.29 4.16 -11.07
N GLY A 72 7.48 5.47 -11.28
CA GLY A 72 7.19 6.49 -10.27
C GLY A 72 5.73 6.48 -9.79
N ASN A 73 4.76 6.34 -10.70
CA ASN A 73 3.33 6.24 -10.36
C ASN A 73 3.02 4.96 -9.57
N VAL A 74 3.72 3.86 -9.90
CA VAL A 74 3.56 2.58 -9.22
C VAL A 74 4.03 2.71 -7.77
N LEU A 75 5.25 3.21 -7.57
CA LEU A 75 5.81 3.43 -6.23
C LEU A 75 4.95 4.42 -5.43
N LEU A 76 4.47 5.49 -6.05
CA LEU A 76 3.64 6.49 -5.39
C LEU A 76 2.29 5.92 -4.97
N SER A 77 1.68 5.05 -5.79
CA SER A 77 0.42 4.38 -5.44
C SER A 77 0.58 3.50 -4.19
N ILE A 78 1.64 2.68 -4.13
CA ILE A 78 1.94 1.85 -2.95
C ILE A 78 2.19 2.74 -1.73
N THR A 79 2.99 3.80 -1.91
CA THR A 79 3.34 4.74 -0.83
C THR A 79 2.09 5.39 -0.22
N VAL A 80 1.14 5.85 -1.05
CA VAL A 80 -0.12 6.44 -0.57
C VAL A 80 -0.95 5.42 0.22
N CYS A 81 -1.03 4.17 -0.24
CA CYS A 81 -1.72 3.11 0.51
C CYS A 81 -1.04 2.80 1.85
N THR A 82 0.30 2.83 1.90
CA THR A 82 1.05 2.67 3.16
C THR A 82 0.82 3.85 4.11
N ILE A 83 0.81 5.09 3.61
CA ILE A 83 0.49 6.29 4.42
C ILE A 83 -0.91 6.17 5.00
N PHE A 84 -1.90 5.80 4.16
CA PHE A 84 -3.27 5.55 4.60
C PHE A 84 -3.34 4.51 5.72
N SER A 85 -2.66 3.37 5.55
CA SER A 85 -2.56 2.35 6.58
C SER A 85 -1.95 2.88 7.89
N LYS A 86 -0.88 3.67 7.81
CA LYS A 86 -0.25 4.28 9.00
C LYS A 86 -1.20 5.24 9.73
N LEU A 87 -2.00 6.02 9.01
CA LEU A 87 -3.01 6.88 9.61
C LEU A 87 -4.04 6.06 10.40
N CYS A 88 -4.54 4.96 9.83
CA CYS A 88 -5.44 4.05 10.55
C CYS A 88 -4.74 3.37 11.74
N SER A 89 -3.47 3.00 11.60
CA SER A 89 -2.68 2.45 12.71
C SER A 89 -2.55 3.44 13.87
N PHE A 90 -2.40 4.74 13.61
CA PHE A 90 -2.41 5.73 14.69
C PHE A 90 -3.74 5.83 15.42
N MET A 91 -4.87 5.61 14.72
CA MET A 91 -6.20 5.64 15.34
C MET A 91 -6.43 4.46 16.29
N TYR A 92 -5.88 3.28 15.98
CA TYR A 92 -6.14 2.05 16.73
C TYR A 92 -5.00 1.64 17.68
N ASP A 93 -3.75 1.75 17.22
CA ASP A 93 -2.56 1.30 17.94
C ASP A 93 -1.86 2.45 18.70
N GLY A 94 -2.28 3.70 18.44
CA GLY A 94 -1.71 4.89 19.04
C GLY A 94 -0.34 5.29 18.46
N PHE A 95 0.30 6.26 19.13
CA PHE A 95 1.55 6.87 18.68
C PHE A 95 2.76 6.24 19.36
N THR A 96 3.33 5.19 18.76
CA THR A 96 4.63 4.66 19.19
C THR A 96 5.79 5.38 18.49
N ARG A 97 6.97 5.43 19.12
CA ARG A 97 8.18 6.04 18.53
C ARG A 97 8.48 5.44 17.15
N TYR A 98 8.41 4.12 17.06
CA TYR A 98 8.60 3.39 15.80
C TYR A 98 7.57 3.81 14.74
N SER A 99 6.28 3.81 15.09
CA SER A 99 5.19 4.14 14.17
C SER A 99 5.32 5.56 13.60
N VAL A 100 5.69 6.53 14.44
CA VAL A 100 5.89 7.94 14.05
C VAL A 100 7.09 8.09 13.12
N ILE A 101 8.24 7.48 13.45
CA ILE A 101 9.44 7.55 12.60
C ILE A 101 9.16 6.95 11.21
N VAL A 102 8.54 5.77 11.16
CA VAL A 102 8.21 5.11 9.90
C VAL A 102 7.22 5.94 9.09
N PHE A 103 6.21 6.54 9.73
CA PHE A 103 5.27 7.41 9.03
C PHE A 103 5.95 8.59 8.35
N PHE A 104 6.82 9.32 9.06
CA PHE A 104 7.55 10.45 8.46
C PHE A 104 8.50 9.99 7.36
N LEU A 105 9.18 8.86 7.52
CA LEU A 105 10.04 8.29 6.48
C LEU A 105 9.25 8.03 5.19
N VAL A 106 8.10 7.35 5.29
CA VAL A 106 7.24 7.04 4.14
C VAL A 106 6.63 8.31 3.54
N LEU A 107 6.26 9.28 4.37
CA LEU A 107 5.74 10.57 3.94
C LEU A 107 6.77 11.35 3.11
N PHE A 108 7.98 11.54 3.65
CA PHE A 108 9.07 12.22 2.93
C PHE A 108 9.46 11.48 1.65
N TYR A 109 9.53 10.15 1.70
CA TYR A 109 9.74 9.33 0.51
C TYR A 109 8.67 9.61 -0.57
N GLY A 110 7.39 9.66 -0.19
CA GLY A 110 6.28 9.97 -1.08
C GLY A 110 6.38 11.38 -1.69
N ILE A 111 6.77 12.37 -0.90
CA ILE A 111 6.98 13.76 -1.37
C ILE A 111 8.13 13.82 -2.39
N CYS A 112 9.27 13.20 -2.08
CA CYS A 112 10.42 13.14 -2.98
C CYS A 112 10.07 12.45 -4.31
N LEU A 113 9.36 11.32 -4.25
CA LEU A 113 8.87 10.62 -5.42
C LEU A 113 7.93 11.49 -6.25
N TYR A 114 6.95 12.14 -5.61
CA TYR A 114 6.00 13.01 -6.28
C TYR A 114 6.70 14.16 -7.03
N TYR A 115 7.65 14.82 -6.37
CA TYR A 115 8.40 15.92 -6.96
C TYR A 115 9.22 15.47 -8.17
N LEU A 116 9.98 14.38 -8.03
CA LEU A 116 10.77 13.82 -9.14
C LEU A 116 9.88 13.38 -10.30
N GLN A 117 8.73 12.81 -10.00
CA GLN A 117 7.80 12.38 -11.02
C GLN A 117 7.16 13.56 -11.77
N LYS A 118 6.77 14.61 -11.05
CA LYS A 118 6.27 15.85 -11.67
C LYS A 118 7.33 16.47 -12.57
N LYS A 119 8.60 16.49 -12.12
CA LYS A 119 9.72 16.96 -12.93
C LYS A 119 9.87 16.16 -14.23
N ARG A 120 9.80 14.83 -14.18
CA ARG A 120 9.90 13.96 -15.37
C ARG A 120 8.75 14.16 -16.36
N LYS A 121 7.52 14.37 -15.88
CA LYS A 121 6.37 14.66 -16.76
C LYS A 121 6.49 16.00 -17.47
N ASN A 122 7.20 16.96 -16.88
CA ASN A 122 7.39 18.30 -17.44
C ASN A 122 8.61 18.38 -18.39
N GLN A 123 9.37 17.30 -18.54
CA GLN A 123 10.44 17.24 -19.54
C GLN A 123 9.81 16.91 -20.90
N ILE A 124 10.04 17.78 -21.89
CA ILE A 124 9.67 17.54 -23.28
C ILE A 124 10.51 16.36 -23.76
N ASP A 125 9.86 15.31 -24.26
CA ASP A 125 10.54 14.14 -24.81
C ASP A 125 11.08 14.51 -26.19
N TYR A 126 12.39 14.74 -26.30
CA TYR A 126 13.05 15.09 -27.56
C TYR A 126 13.33 13.88 -28.45
N ASN A 127 12.95 12.66 -28.01
CA ASN A 127 13.12 11.40 -28.73
C ASN A 127 11.78 10.87 -29.28
N LEU A 128 11.07 11.69 -30.06
CA LEU A 128 9.99 11.20 -30.91
C LEU A 128 10.55 10.66 -32.23
#